data_AF-A0A0F3K248-F1
#
_entry.id   AF-A0A0F3K248-F1
#
_cell.length_a   1.000
_cell.length_b   1.000
_cell.length_c   1.000
_cell.angle_alpha   90.00
_cell.angle_beta   90.00
_cell.angle_gamma   90.00
#
_symmetry.space_group_name_H-M   'P 1'
#
loop_
_entity.id
_entity.type
_entity.pdbx_description
1 polymer ?
#
loop_
_entity_poly.entity_id
_entity_poly.type
_entity_poly.pdbx_seq_one_letter_code
_entity_poly.pdbx_strand_id
1 'polypeptide(L)' 'MSGTETKDIDLLIEARWVVPVEPHGVVLDDHAVAIDKGEILAILPADDARKHYAPRERVSLGEH' A
#
# COMPACT_ATOMS: atom_id res chain seq x y z
N MET A 1 -3.70 26.16 6.58
CA MET A 1 -4.04 25.28 5.46
C MET A 1 -2.95 24.23 5.37
N SER A 2 -2.95 23.26 6.28
CA SER A 2 -1.94 22.18 6.25
C SER A 2 -2.37 21.22 5.16
N GLY A 3 -1.70 21.30 4.01
CA GLY A 3 -1.88 20.32 2.94
C GLY A 3 -1.52 18.95 3.48
N THR A 4 -2.32 17.95 3.15
CA THR A 4 -1.99 16.55 3.36
C THR A 4 -0.74 16.24 2.54
N GLU A 5 0.44 16.27 3.15
CA GLU A 5 1.69 16.01 2.45
C GLU A 5 1.78 14.50 2.21
N THR A 6 1.54 14.08 0.97
CA THR A 6 1.75 12.70 0.54
C THR A 6 3.24 12.42 0.44
N LYS A 7 3.68 11.27 0.93
CA LYS A 7 5.08 10.84 0.85
C LYS A 7 5.37 10.24 -0.52
N ASP A 8 6.37 10.77 -1.22
CA ASP A 8 6.88 10.16 -2.46
C ASP A 8 7.49 8.78 -2.18
N ILE A 9 7.12 7.78 -2.99
CA ILE A 9 7.62 6.40 -2.90
C ILE A 9 7.83 5.80 -4.29
N ASP A 10 8.57 4.71 -4.38
CA ASP A 10 8.80 4.04 -5.67
C ASP A 10 7.55 3.28 -6.17
N LEU A 11 6.89 2.50 -5.31
CA LEU A 11 5.83 1.58 -5.73
C LEU A 11 4.69 1.49 -4.71
N LEU A 12 3.46 1.53 -5.21
CA LEU A 12 2.26 1.16 -4.45
C LEU A 12 1.54 -0.01 -5.12
N ILE A 13 1.43 -1.14 -4.43
CA ILE A 13 0.68 -2.31 -4.89
C ILE A 13 -0.66 -2.34 -4.16
N GLU A 14 -1.77 -2.33 -4.88
CA GLU A 14 -3.12 -2.48 -4.35
C GLU A 14 -3.66 -3.86 -4.73
N ALA A 15 -4.14 -4.63 -3.77
CA ALA A 15 -4.64 -5.98 -3.99
C ALA A 15 -5.95 -6.20 -3.22
N ARG A 16 -6.78 -7.12 -3.71
CA ARG A 16 -7.99 -7.50 -2.97
C ARG A 16 -7.59 -8.25 -1.71
N TRP A 17 -6.56 -9.10 -1.78
CA TRP A 17 -6.04 -9.81 -0.62
C TRP A 17 -4.54 -9.58 -0.43
N VAL A 18 -4.16 -9.09 0.75
CA VAL A 18 -2.76 -9.06 1.21
C VAL A 18 -2.63 -10.06 2.36
N VAL A 19 -1.85 -11.12 2.16
CA VAL A 19 -1.58 -12.14 3.19
C VAL A 19 -0.17 -11.92 3.73
N PRO A 20 0.01 -11.26 4.88
CA PRO A 20 1.32 -11.13 5.48
C PRO A 20 1.81 -12.49 6.02
N VAL A 21 3.13 -12.68 6.04
CA VAL A 21 3.73 -13.87 6.67
C VAL A 21 3.49 -13.85 8.18
N GLU A 22 3.55 -12.66 8.78
CA GLU A 22 3.23 -12.41 10.19
C GLU A 22 2.27 -11.23 10.32
N PRO A 23 1.24 -11.32 11.18
CA PRO A 23 0.85 -12.49 11.97
C PRO A 23 0.28 -13.61 11.10
N HIS A 24 0.59 -14.85 11.47
CA HIS A 24 0.08 -16.03 10.78
C HIS A 24 -1.46 -16.06 10.70
N GLY A 25 -1.98 -16.48 9.54
CA GLY A 25 -3.42 -16.74 9.35
C GLY A 25 -4.30 -15.51 9.14
N VAL A 26 -3.70 -14.33 8.91
CA VAL A 26 -4.44 -13.09 8.62
C VAL A 26 -4.50 -12.86 7.11
N VAL A 27 -5.68 -12.47 6.64
CA VAL A 27 -5.89 -11.96 5.28
C VAL A 27 -6.41 -10.53 5.43
N LEU A 28 -5.70 -9.57 4.84
CA LEU A 28 -6.12 -8.17 4.79
C LEU A 28 -6.85 -7.93 3.48
N ASP A 29 -8.14 -7.60 3.56
CA ASP A 29 -8.99 -7.34 2.40
C ASP A 29 -8.88 -5.86 1.98
N ASP A 30 -8.79 -5.60 0.67
CA ASP A 30 -8.67 -4.26 0.05
C ASP A 30 -7.53 -3.41 0.64
N HIS A 31 -6.34 -4.03 0.72
CA HIS A 31 -5.14 -3.40 1.26
C HIS A 31 -4.10 -3.12 0.17
N ALA A 32 -3.21 -2.19 0.51
CA ALA A 32 -2.08 -1.82 -0.31
C ALA A 32 -0.76 -1.96 0.45
N VAL A 33 0.31 -2.26 -0.29
CA VAL A 33 1.68 -2.33 0.18
C VAL A 33 2.47 -1.18 -0.43
N ALA A 34 2.97 -0.28 0.42
CA ALA A 34 3.80 0.85 0.04
C ALA A 34 5.28 0.48 0.12
N ILE A 35 6.01 0.68 -0.97
CA ILE A 35 7.43 0.29 -1.10
C ILE A 35 8.25 1.50 -1.56
N ASP A 36 9.36 1.77 -0.87
CA ASP A 36 10.34 2.79 -1.25
C ASP A 36 11.74 2.21 -1.11
N LYS A 37 12.60 2.38 -2.12
CA LYS A 37 14.00 1.90 -2.12
C LYS A 37 14.14 0.41 -1.80
N GLY A 38 13.16 -0.39 -2.18
CA GLY A 38 13.11 -1.84 -1.94
C GLY A 38 12.64 -2.24 -0.54
N GLU A 39 12.23 -1.30 0.31
CA GLU A 39 11.71 -1.57 1.66
C GLU A 39 10.20 -1.36 1.73
N ILE A 40 9.50 -2.24 2.45
CA ILE A 40 8.07 -2.07 2.75
C ILE A 40 7.95 -1.01 3.85
N LEU A 41 7.37 0.13 3.50
CA LEU A 41 7.13 1.23 4.43
C LEU A 41 5.85 1.02 5.24
N ALA A 42 4.81 0.47 4.61
CA ALA A 42 3.52 0.25 5.25
C ALA A 42 2.65 -0.76 4.49
N ILE A 43 1.74 -1.37 5.23
CA ILE A 43 0.59 -2.12 4.73
C ILE A 43 -0.65 -1.50 5.37
N LEU A 44 -1.59 -1.01 4.57
CA LEU A 44 -2.77 -0.28 5.03
C LEU A 44 -3.91 -0.39 4.02
N PRO A 45 -5.17 -0.04 4.38
CA PRO A 45 -6.28 -0.02 3.43
C PRO A 45 -5.93 0.81 2.19
N ALA A 46 -6.33 0.35 1.01
CA ALA A 46 -5.93 0.96 -0.27
C ALA A 46 -6.31 2.45 -0.35
N ASP A 47 -7.49 2.80 0.16
CA ASP A 47 -7.94 4.20 0.20
C ASP A 47 -7.10 5.09 1.10
N ASP A 48 -6.56 4.55 2.19
CA ASP A 48 -5.67 5.30 3.06
C ASP A 48 -4.28 5.41 2.44
N ALA A 49 -3.79 4.36 1.78
CA ALA A 49 -2.54 4.41 1.04
C ALA A 49 -2.53 5.51 -0.03
N ARG A 50 -3.63 5.66 -0.77
CA ARG A 50 -3.81 6.73 -1.77
C ARG A 50 -3.78 8.14 -1.18
N LYS A 51 -4.14 8.30 0.10
CA LYS A 51 -4.10 9.60 0.81
C LYS A 51 -2.72 9.91 1.39
N HIS A 52 -1.94 8.87 1.68
CA HIS A 52 -0.66 9.01 2.39
C HIS A 52 0.56 8.96 1.46
N TYR A 53 0.45 8.39 0.28
CA TYR A 53 1.59 8.14 -0.61
C TYR A 53 1.37 8.65 -2.04
N ALA A 54 2.45 9.16 -2.63
CA ALA A 54 2.56 9.55 -4.03
C ALA A 54 3.55 8.60 -4.74
N PRO A 55 3.10 7.44 -5.23
CA PRO A 55 3.99 6.46 -5.82
C PRO A 55 4.42 6.84 -7.25
N ARG A 56 5.65 6.51 -7.60
CA ARG A 56 6.14 6.61 -8.99
C ARG A 56 5.47 5.58 -9.89
N GLU A 57 5.21 4.39 -9.36
CA GLU A 57 4.46 3.33 -10.03
C GLU A 57 3.32 2.81 -9.15
N ARG A 58 2.15 2.61 -9.76
CA ARG A 58 0.98 2.03 -9.08
C ARG A 58 0.54 0.77 -9.83
N VAL A 59 0.46 -0.34 -9.10
CA VAL A 59 0.00 -1.63 -9.61
C VAL A 59 -1.28 -2.00 -8.89
N SER A 60 -2.35 -2.29 -9.64
CA SER A 60 -3.63 -2.74 -9.08
C SER A 60 -3.92 -4.16 -9.52
N LEU A 61 -4.06 -5.07 -8.56
CA LEU A 61 -4.27 -6.50 -8.73
C LEU A 61 -5.73 -6.86 -8.44
N GLY A 62 -6.68 -6.24 -9.14
CA GLY A 62 -8.12 -6.33 -8.82
C GLY A 62 -8.75 -7.74 -8.91
N GLU A 63 -8.06 -8.72 -9.49
CA GLU A 63 -8.49 -10.12 -9.59
C GLU A 63 -7.75 -11.06 -8.63
N HIS A 64 -6.86 -10.54 -7.76
CA HIS A 64 -5.98 -11.30 -6.89
C HIS A 64 -5.94 -10.81 -5.44
#